data_AF-A0A7X6YTK4-F1
#
_entry.id   AF-A0A7X6YTK4-F1
#
_cell.length_a   1.000
_cell.length_b   1.000
_cell.length_c   1.000
_cell.angle_alpha   90.00
_cell.angle_beta   90.00
_cell.angle_gamma   90.00
#
_symmetry.space_group_name_H-M   'P 1'
#
loop_
_entity.id
_entity.type
_entity.pdbx_description
1 polymer ?
#
loop_
_entity_poly.entity_id
_entity_poly.type
_entity_poly.pdbx_seq_one_letter_code
_entity_poly.pdbx_strand_id
1 'polypeptide(L)'
;SKSPLGPIEIPKDNLVIAKDPEAGIYGTGHNSVLQLPGKDEWYIVYHRFNWPAGIHMGRAAGFHREVCIDKMEFGAEGSLLPVVPTHKGVEGF
;
A
#
# COMPACT_ATOMS: atom_id res chain seq x y z
N SER A 1 -19.05 -5.61 -5.80
CA SER A 1 -20.02 -5.67 -4.69
C SER A 1 -21.11 -4.62 -4.84
N LYS A 2 -22.36 -4.99 -4.60
CA LYS A 2 -23.53 -4.08 -4.65
C LYS A 2 -23.98 -3.59 -3.26
N SER A 3 -23.33 -4.05 -2.18
CA SER A 3 -23.68 -3.71 -0.80
C SER A 3 -22.46 -3.85 0.13
N PRO A 4 -22.32 -3.01 1.18
CA PRO A 4 -21.31 -3.22 2.22
C PRO A 4 -21.42 -4.56 2.95
N LEU A 5 -22.60 -5.19 2.91
CA LEU A 5 -22.86 -6.50 3.52
C LEU A 5 -22.63 -7.68 2.57
N GLY A 6 -22.25 -7.40 1.32
CA GLY A 6 -21.91 -8.41 0.32
C GLY A 6 -23.05 -8.79 -0.63
N PRO A 7 -22.85 -9.84 -1.45
CA PRO A 7 -21.68 -10.72 -1.48
C PRO A 7 -20.38 -9.98 -1.90
N ILE A 8 -19.24 -10.44 -1.38
CA ILE A 8 -17.91 -9.93 -1.77
C ILE A 8 -17.47 -10.69 -3.02
N GLU A 9 -17.11 -9.94 -4.06
CA GLU A 9 -16.50 -10.47 -5.28
C GLU A 9 -14.99 -10.27 -5.16
N ILE A 10 -14.23 -11.36 -5.21
CA ILE A 10 -12.76 -11.31 -5.16
C ILE A 10 -12.25 -11.42 -6.60
N PRO A 11 -11.62 -10.37 -7.16
CA PRO A 11 -11.06 -10.43 -8.50
C PRO A 11 -9.87 -11.41 -8.55
N LYS A 12 -9.57 -11.94 -9.74
CA LYS A 12 -8.39 -12.79 -9.96
C LYS A 12 -7.10 -12.06 -9.59
N ASP A 13 -6.99 -10.81 -10.01
CA ASP A 13 -5.89 -9.92 -9.68
C ASP A 13 -6.33 -9.02 -8.52
N ASN A 14 -6.00 -9.44 -7.30
CA ASN A 14 -6.45 -8.80 -6.05
C ASN A 14 -5.28 -8.27 -5.19
N LEU A 15 -4.06 -8.26 -5.74
CA LEU A 15 -2.91 -7.73 -5.04
C LEU A 15 -2.98 -6.21 -4.96
N VAL A 16 -3.13 -5.70 -3.75
CA VAL A 16 -3.16 -4.26 -3.46
C VAL A 16 -1.74 -3.71 -3.39
N ILE A 17 -0.90 -4.30 -2.53
CA ILE A 17 0.48 -3.89 -2.27
C ILE A 17 1.25 -5.11 -1.77
N ALA A 18 2.54 -5.19 -2.08
CA ALA A 18 3.44 -6.24 -1.62
C ALA A 18 4.79 -5.67 -1.20
N LYS A 19 5.60 -6.51 -0.56
CA LYS A 19 7.03 -6.26 -0.39
C LYS A 19 7.71 -6.09 -1.75
N ASP A 20 8.78 -5.30 -1.77
CA ASP A 20 9.71 -5.18 -2.89
C ASP A 20 11.13 -5.49 -2.37
N PRO A 21 11.58 -6.76 -2.48
CA PRO A 21 12.92 -7.16 -2.05
C PRO A 21 14.06 -6.47 -2.80
N GLU A 22 13.86 -6.07 -4.07
CA GLU A 22 14.89 -5.40 -4.86
C GLU A 22 15.14 -3.98 -4.35
N ALA A 23 14.08 -3.30 -3.90
CA ALA A 23 14.18 -2.04 -3.17
C ALA A 23 14.49 -2.21 -1.67
N GLY A 24 14.50 -3.43 -1.13
CA GLY A 24 14.69 -3.68 0.31
C GLY A 24 13.47 -3.30 1.16
N ILE A 25 12.28 -3.22 0.57
CA ILE A 25 11.02 -2.90 1.25
C ILE A 25 10.33 -4.19 1.69
N TYR A 26 10.09 -4.33 3.00
CA TYR A 26 9.47 -5.53 3.58
C TYR A 26 8.38 -5.17 4.59
N GLY A 27 7.44 -6.10 4.79
CA GLY A 27 6.40 -5.95 5.82
C GLY A 27 5.37 -4.87 5.51
N THR A 28 5.08 -4.60 4.24
CA THR A 28 4.00 -3.69 3.81
C THR A 28 2.65 -4.21 4.29
N GLY A 29 1.87 -3.41 5.03
CA GLY A 29 0.54 -3.83 5.46
C GLY A 29 -0.22 -2.84 6.35
N HIS A 30 -1.38 -3.28 6.84
CA HIS A 30 -2.32 -2.54 7.70
C HIS A 30 -2.56 -1.11 7.19
N ASN A 31 -3.17 -1.03 6.01
CA ASN A 31 -3.30 0.21 5.28
C ASN A 31 -4.62 0.94 5.55
N SER A 32 -4.64 2.21 5.16
CA SER A 32 -5.82 3.02 4.92
C SER A 32 -5.75 3.59 3.50
N VAL A 33 -6.89 4.03 2.97
CA VAL A 33 -6.98 4.65 1.64
C VAL A 33 -7.53 6.07 1.79
N LEU A 34 -6.91 7.00 1.09
CA LEU A 34 -7.29 8.41 1.06
C LEU A 34 -7.61 8.82 -0.37
N GLN A 35 -8.71 9.55 -0.54
CA GLN A 35 -8.99 10.31 -1.77
C GLN A 35 -8.71 11.78 -1.50
N LEU A 36 -8.01 12.46 -2.40
CA LEU A 36 -7.82 13.90 -2.27
C LEU A 36 -9.16 14.62 -2.53
N PRO A 37 -9.60 15.52 -1.63
CA PRO A 37 -10.92 16.15 -1.76
C PRO A 37 -11.11 16.85 -3.11
N GLY A 38 -12.21 16.52 -3.79
CA GLY A 38 -12.56 17.12 -5.09
C GLY A 38 -11.76 16.58 -6.28
N LYS A 39 -10.95 15.53 -6.11
CA LYS A 39 -10.18 14.92 -7.18
C LYS A 39 -10.34 13.40 -7.25
N ASP A 40 -10.12 12.83 -8.43
CA ASP A 40 -9.93 11.39 -8.60
C ASP A 40 -8.45 11.02 -8.41
N GLU A 41 -7.87 11.46 -7.29
CA GLU A 41 -6.49 11.17 -6.89
C GLU A 41 -6.51 10.39 -5.58
N TRP A 42 -5.93 9.19 -5.60
CA TRP A 42 -5.99 8.25 -4.50
C TRP A 42 -4.59 7.89 -3.99
N TYR A 43 -4.52 7.64 -2.69
CA TYR A 43 -3.29 7.29 -2.00
C TYR A 43 -3.55 6.17 -1.02
N ILE A 44 -2.56 5.27 -0.89
CA ILE A 44 -2.54 4.25 0.16
C ILE A 44 -1.56 4.70 1.24
N VAL A 45 -2.01 4.73 2.49
CA VAL A 45 -1.16 4.93 3.67
C VAL A 45 -1.00 3.59 4.35
N TYR A 46 0.23 3.15 4.59
CA TYR A 46 0.52 1.81 5.11
C TYR A 46 1.75 1.85 6.00
N HIS A 47 2.02 0.75 6.71
CA HIS A 47 3.31 0.59 7.39
C HIS A 47 4.21 -0.37 6.63
N ARG A 48 5.52 -0.22 6.82
CA ARG A 48 6.53 -1.24 6.47
C ARG A 48 7.54 -1.39 7.61
N PHE A 49 8.41 -2.39 7.54
CA PHE A 49 9.58 -2.45 8.41
C PHE A 49 10.46 -1.22 8.17
N ASN A 50 11.04 -0.66 9.23
CA ASN A 50 11.94 0.46 9.11
C ASN A 50 13.08 0.15 8.13
N TRP A 51 13.35 1.06 7.21
CA TRP A 51 14.42 0.90 6.23
C TRP A 51 15.61 1.82 6.55
N PRO A 52 16.86 1.38 6.35
CA PRO A 52 17.27 0.02 5.95
C PRO A 52 17.41 -0.96 7.12
N ALA A 53 17.30 -0.50 8.37
CA ALA A 53 17.75 -1.29 9.53
C ALA A 53 16.86 -2.50 9.86
N GLY A 54 15.55 -2.41 9.61
CA GLY A 54 14.56 -3.38 10.03
C GLY A 54 14.80 -4.80 9.50
N ILE A 55 15.34 -4.94 8.29
CA ILE A 55 15.60 -6.27 7.71
C ILE A 55 16.65 -7.08 8.48
N HIS A 56 17.49 -6.41 9.27
CA HIS A 56 18.54 -7.05 10.09
C HIS A 56 18.06 -7.36 11.52
N MET A 57 16.82 -7.00 11.89
CA MET A 57 16.30 -7.13 13.25
C MET A 57 15.55 -8.44 13.51
N GLY A 58 15.41 -9.30 12.50
CA GLY A 58 14.64 -10.54 12.60
C GLY A 58 13.20 -10.27 13.05
N ARG A 59 12.74 -10.95 14.11
CA ARG A 59 11.37 -10.80 14.63
C ARG A 59 11.08 -9.38 15.11
N ALA A 60 12.07 -8.66 15.63
CA ALA A 60 11.86 -7.33 16.19
C ALA A 60 11.44 -6.29 15.13
N ALA A 61 11.73 -6.53 13.84
CA ALA A 61 11.34 -5.65 12.74
C ALA A 61 9.84 -5.30 12.75
N GLY A 62 8.98 -6.23 13.17
CA GLY A 62 7.53 -5.98 13.27
C GLY A 62 7.12 -4.93 14.31
N PHE A 63 7.97 -4.66 15.30
CA PHE A 63 7.79 -3.59 16.28
C PHE A 63 8.47 -2.28 15.87
N HIS A 64 9.41 -2.34 14.92
CA HIS A 64 10.14 -1.19 14.37
C HIS A 64 9.64 -0.89 12.96
N ARG A 65 8.46 -0.26 12.90
CA ARG A 65 7.78 0.07 11.65
C ARG A 65 7.80 1.57 11.39
N GLU A 66 7.70 1.93 10.13
CA GLU A 66 7.53 3.32 9.67
C GLU A 66 6.26 3.44 8.83
N VAL A 67 5.66 4.63 8.84
CA VAL A 67 4.49 4.97 8.02
C VAL A 67 4.97 5.43 6.66
N CYS A 68 4.30 4.96 5.61
CA CYS A 68 4.57 5.30 4.22
C CYS A 68 3.27 5.66 3.51
N ILE A 69 3.40 6.41 2.42
CA ILE A 69 2.29 6.81 1.56
C ILE A 69 2.76 6.72 0.12
N ASP A 70 1.97 6.09 -0.74
CA ASP A 70 2.24 5.99 -2.18
C ASP A 70 0.93 6.18 -2.98
N LYS A 71 1.07 6.52 -4.27
CA LYS A 71 -0.07 6.74 -5.15
C LYS A 71 -0.79 5.42 -5.43
N MET A 72 -2.12 5.49 -5.49
CA MET A 72 -3.02 4.39 -5.79
C MET A 72 -3.76 4.71 -7.08
N GLU A 73 -3.76 3.78 -8.04
CA GLU A 73 -4.33 4.01 -9.37
C GLU A 73 -5.29 2.88 -9.75
N PHE A 74 -6.32 3.23 -10.50
CA PHE A 74 -7.31 2.29 -11.02
C PHE A 74 -7.13 2.15 -12.54
N GLY A 75 -7.21 0.92 -13.03
CA GLY A 75 -7.24 0.61 -14.46
C GLY A 75 -8.56 1.05 -15.10
N ALA A 76 -8.61 0.99 -16.43
CA ALA A 76 -9.77 1.43 -17.21
C ALA A 76 -11.09 0.75 -16.81
N GLU A 77 -11.02 -0.50 -16.36
CA GLU A 77 -12.18 -1.30 -15.92
C GLU A 77 -12.52 -1.12 -14.42
N GLY A 78 -11.90 -0.13 -13.75
CA GLY A 78 -12.07 0.12 -12.32
C GLY A 78 -11.35 -0.87 -11.40
N SER A 79 -10.51 -1.76 -11.96
CA SER A 79 -9.65 -2.63 -11.17
C SER A 79 -8.55 -1.81 -10.49
N LEU A 80 -8.22 -2.16 -9.25
CA LEU A 80 -7.06 -1.58 -8.60
C LEU A 80 -5.78 -2.10 -9.27
N LEU A 81 -4.88 -1.19 -9.65
CA LEU A 81 -3.53 -1.57 -10.06
C LEU A 81 -2.68 -1.80 -8.80
N PRO A 82 -1.82 -2.84 -8.74
CA PRO A 82 -0.94 -3.07 -7.60
C PRO A 82 -0.07 -1.84 -7.34
N VAL A 83 -0.14 -1.32 -6.12
CA VAL A 83 0.67 -0.17 -5.70
C VAL A 83 2.14 -0.60 -5.60
N VAL A 84 3.01 0.21 -6.19
CA VAL A 84 4.46 0.06 -6.08
C VAL A 84 4.93 0.85 -4.85
N PRO A 85 5.40 0.20 -3.77
CA PRO A 85 5.89 0.91 -2.59
C PRO A 85 7.21 1.63 -2.91
N THR A 86 7.41 2.83 -2.36
CA THR A 86 8.63 3.61 -2.62
C THR A 86 9.31 4.10 -1.35
N HIS A 87 10.59 4.47 -1.43
CA HIS A 87 11.28 5.19 -0.35
C HIS A 87 10.99 6.69 -0.33
N LYS A 88 10.51 7.24 -1.44
CA LYS A 88 10.33 8.68 -1.63
C LYS A 88 8.98 9.17 -1.11
N GLY A 89 7.99 8.29 -1.09
CA GLY A 89 6.60 8.66 -0.86
C GLY A 89 6.05 9.53 -1.99
N VAL A 90 5.11 10.40 -1.66
CA VAL A 90 4.48 11.33 -2.61
C VAL A 90 5.16 12.69 -2.57
N GLU A 91 5.19 13.39 -3.71
CA GLU A 91 5.64 14.78 -3.75
C GLU A 91 4.68 15.68 -2.95
N GLY A 92 5.24 16.63 -2.19
CA GLY A 92 4.44 17.60 -1.46
C GLY A 92 3.73 18.56 -2.43
N PHE A 93 2.47 18.89 -2.12
CA PHE A 93 1.65 19.84 -2.86
C PHE A 93 2.12 21.29 -2.69
#